data_AF-A0A251SRS7-F1
#
_entry.id   AF-A0A251SRS7-F1
#
_cell.length_a   1.000
_cell.length_b   1.000
_cell.length_c   1.000
_cell.angle_alpha   90.00
_cell.angle_beta   90.00
_cell.angle_gamma   90.00
#
_symmetry.space_group_name_H-M   'P 1'
#
loop_
_entity.id
_entity.type
_entity.pdbx_description
1 polymer ?
#
loop_
_entity_poly.entity_id
_entity_poly.type
_entity_poly.pdbx_seq_one_letter_code
_entity_poly.pdbx_strand_id
1 'polypeptide(L)'
;MKKAKWAKDSQVAEVEATKAVALREAELQKEVEIMNALTQTEKLKAEFLSKASVEYETKVQEANWELYRKQKAAEAILYEKEKEAAAEKATAEAALYSRKQVADGELYAKQKEAEGLVYLAQAQGVYIRTLLGALGGNYGALRDYLMINGGMYQEIAKINGEAVKGLQPKISIWTGADGVGVGEGSDSAMKEVAGVYKMLPPLFNTVHEQTGMLPPTWMGKITES
;
A
#
# COMPACT_ATOMS: atom_id res chain seq x y z
N MET A 1 39.32 104.16 87.66
CA MET A 1 39.67 103.84 86.25
C MET A 1 39.94 102.34 86.00
N LYS A 2 40.69 101.59 86.83
CA LYS A 2 41.04 100.18 86.53
C LYS A 2 39.89 99.15 86.65
N LYS A 3 38.96 99.30 87.62
CA LYS A 3 37.85 98.33 87.83
C LYS A 3 36.82 98.28 86.68
N ALA A 4 36.57 99.39 85.99
CA ALA A 4 35.61 99.45 84.87
C ALA A 4 36.16 98.81 83.58
N LYS A 5 37.49 98.81 83.40
CA LYS A 5 38.14 98.18 82.25
C LYS A 5 38.08 96.64 82.36
N TRP A 6 38.36 96.09 83.54
CA TRP A 6 38.24 94.65 83.81
C TRP A 6 36.82 94.11 83.72
N ALA A 7 35.80 94.89 84.11
CA ALA A 7 34.41 94.49 83.94
C ALA A 7 34.00 94.41 82.45
N LYS A 8 34.50 95.35 81.63
CA LYS A 8 34.30 95.33 80.18
C LYS A 8 35.05 94.17 79.52
N ASP A 9 36.30 93.93 79.92
CA ASP A 9 37.11 92.82 79.41
C ASP A 9 36.50 91.45 79.80
N SER A 10 35.91 91.33 81.00
CA SER A 10 35.16 90.13 81.42
C SER A 10 33.89 89.91 80.60
N GLN A 11 33.11 90.96 80.33
CA GLN A 11 31.92 90.86 79.49
C GLN A 11 32.27 90.54 78.04
N VAL A 12 33.37 91.08 77.51
CA VAL A 12 33.87 90.73 76.17
C VAL A 12 34.31 89.28 76.12
N ALA A 13 35.06 88.79 77.12
CA ALA A 13 35.45 87.39 77.20
C ALA A 13 34.25 86.44 77.34
N GLU A 14 33.20 86.84 78.06
CA GLU A 14 31.97 86.06 78.21
C GLU A 14 31.14 86.04 76.90
N VAL A 15 31.07 87.16 76.19
CA VAL A 15 30.44 87.23 74.85
C VAL A 15 31.25 86.47 73.80
N GLU A 16 32.58 86.50 73.88
CA GLU A 16 33.45 85.71 73.00
C GLU A 16 33.34 84.21 73.29
N ALA A 17 33.29 83.80 74.56
CA ALA A 17 33.06 82.41 74.95
C ALA A 17 31.68 81.90 74.50
N THR A 18 30.63 82.70 74.68
CA THR A 18 29.27 82.32 74.22
C THR A 18 29.19 82.25 72.68
N LYS A 19 29.84 83.17 71.95
CA LYS A 19 29.95 83.08 70.49
C LYS A 19 30.79 81.89 70.04
N ALA A 20 31.87 81.55 70.74
CA ALA A 20 32.68 80.37 70.44
C ALA A 20 31.91 79.06 70.69
N VAL A 21 31.09 79.00 71.75
CA VAL A 21 30.18 77.88 72.01
C VAL A 21 29.11 77.80 70.92
N ALA A 22 28.49 78.92 70.54
CA ALA A 22 27.48 78.95 69.47
C ALA A 22 28.06 78.54 68.10
N LEU A 23 29.30 78.93 67.79
CA LEU A 23 29.99 78.50 66.56
C LEU A 23 30.25 76.98 66.57
N ARG A 24 30.73 76.44 67.69
CA ARG A 24 30.91 74.99 67.83
C ARG A 24 29.60 74.22 67.76
N GLU A 25 28.53 74.75 68.35
CA GLU A 25 27.22 74.11 68.31
C GLU A 25 26.63 74.12 66.89
N ALA A 26 26.82 75.20 66.13
CA ALA A 26 26.46 75.28 64.72
C ALA A 26 27.30 74.34 63.83
N GLU A 27 28.61 74.22 64.10
CA GLU A 27 29.48 73.24 63.44
C GLU A 27 29.04 71.81 63.73
N LEU A 28 28.73 71.51 65.00
CA LEU A 28 28.26 70.20 65.42
C LEU A 28 26.90 69.86 64.80
N GLN A 29 25.97 70.82 64.73
CA GLN A 29 24.69 70.66 64.04
C GLN A 29 24.89 70.37 62.55
N LYS A 30 25.78 71.10 61.88
CA LYS A 30 26.11 70.85 60.48
C LYS A 30 26.70 69.46 60.27
N GLU A 31 27.57 69.00 61.17
CA GLU A 31 28.15 67.65 61.10
C GLU A 31 27.08 66.57 61.31
N VAL A 32 26.16 66.77 62.26
CA VAL A 32 25.01 65.88 62.48
C VAL A 32 24.09 65.82 61.25
N GLU A 33 23.81 66.95 60.61
CA GLU A 33 23.00 66.99 59.38
C GLU A 33 23.70 66.28 58.22
N ILE A 34 25.01 66.47 58.06
CA ILE A 34 25.81 65.74 57.05
C ILE A 34 25.78 64.23 57.33
N MET A 35 25.97 63.82 58.58
CA MET A 35 25.93 62.40 58.96
C MET A 35 24.54 61.79 58.78
N ASN A 36 23.48 62.53 59.06
CA ASN A 36 22.10 62.12 58.82
C ASN A 36 21.80 62.00 57.31
N ALA A 37 22.29 62.93 56.49
CA ALA A 37 22.16 62.86 55.04
C ALA A 37 22.92 61.65 54.47
N LEU A 38 24.16 61.42 54.93
CA LEU A 38 24.97 60.28 54.50
C LEU A 38 24.30 58.95 54.86
N THR A 39 23.87 58.77 56.12
CA THR A 39 23.16 57.55 56.56
C THR A 39 21.87 57.32 55.78
N GLN A 40 21.11 58.36 55.45
CA GLN A 40 19.93 58.23 54.58
C GLN A 40 20.31 57.79 53.15
N THR A 41 21.36 58.36 52.56
CA THR A 41 21.81 57.96 51.21
C THR A 41 22.36 56.54 51.18
N GLU A 42 23.06 56.11 52.22
CA GLU A 42 23.54 54.74 52.36
C GLU A 42 22.38 53.77 52.54
N LYS A 43 21.39 54.12 53.37
CA LYS A 43 20.17 53.32 53.54
C LYS A 43 19.42 53.16 52.22
N LEU A 44 19.20 54.26 51.49
CA LEU A 44 18.54 54.21 50.18
C LEU A 44 19.35 53.40 49.17
N LYS A 45 20.68 53.58 49.11
CA LYS A 45 21.56 52.75 48.27
C LYS A 45 21.44 51.28 48.62
N ALA A 46 21.48 50.92 49.90
CA ALA A 46 21.34 49.53 50.34
C ALA A 46 19.97 48.95 49.95
N GLU A 47 18.88 49.71 50.12
CA GLU A 47 17.54 49.28 49.73
C GLU A 47 17.40 49.12 48.21
N PHE A 48 17.93 50.05 47.40
CA PHE A 48 17.86 49.94 45.95
C PHE A 48 18.78 48.85 45.40
N LEU A 49 20.00 48.72 45.94
CA LEU A 49 20.94 47.67 45.52
C LEU A 49 20.44 46.29 45.90
N SER A 50 19.89 46.11 47.11
CA SER A 50 19.30 44.82 47.52
C SER A 50 18.10 44.44 46.65
N LYS A 51 17.18 45.38 46.39
CA LYS A 51 16.04 45.14 45.48
C LYS A 51 16.50 44.81 44.07
N ALA A 52 17.46 45.57 43.52
CA ALA A 52 17.99 45.32 42.18
C ALA A 52 18.73 43.97 42.09
N SER A 53 19.47 43.57 43.13
CA SER A 53 20.15 42.28 43.17
C SER A 53 19.15 41.13 43.18
N VAL A 54 18.10 41.22 44.01
CA VAL A 54 17.04 40.19 44.07
C VAL A 54 16.25 40.13 42.77
N GLU A 55 15.88 41.26 42.18
CA GLU A 55 15.22 41.30 40.86
C GLU A 55 16.09 40.73 39.74
N TYR A 56 17.40 40.98 39.80
CA TYR A 56 18.34 40.40 38.85
C TYR A 56 18.43 38.87 39.01
N GLU A 57 18.61 38.39 40.24
CA GLU A 57 18.70 36.96 40.54
C GLU A 57 17.41 36.22 40.16
N THR A 58 16.24 36.77 40.50
CA THR A 58 14.94 36.20 40.12
C THR A 58 14.80 36.09 38.62
N LYS A 59 15.10 37.15 37.85
CA LYS A 59 15.06 37.10 36.37
C LYS A 59 16.04 36.10 35.78
N VAL A 60 17.23 35.97 36.34
CA VAL A 60 18.22 34.97 35.91
C VAL A 60 17.71 33.55 36.18
N GLN A 61 17.12 33.31 37.35
CA GLN A 61 16.54 32.00 37.69
C GLN A 61 15.35 31.66 36.79
N GLU A 62 14.47 32.62 36.51
CA GLU A 62 13.34 32.44 35.59
C GLU A 62 13.82 32.11 34.17
N ALA A 63 14.79 32.87 33.64
CA ALA A 63 15.35 32.62 32.32
C ALA A 63 16.03 31.24 32.23
N ASN A 64 16.77 30.85 33.27
CA ASN A 64 17.40 29.52 33.36
C ASN A 64 16.35 28.41 33.43
N TRP A 65 15.28 28.62 34.21
CA TRP A 65 14.18 27.66 34.31
C TRP A 65 13.44 27.49 32.98
N GLU A 66 13.18 28.58 32.26
CA GLU A 66 12.58 28.51 30.93
C GLU A 66 13.48 27.79 29.92
N LEU A 67 14.79 28.07 29.95
CA LEU A 67 15.77 27.38 29.12
C LEU A 67 15.76 25.88 29.40
N TYR A 68 15.83 25.51 30.68
CA TYR A 68 15.81 24.11 31.10
C TYR A 68 14.51 23.40 30.68
N ARG A 69 13.37 24.07 30.85
CA ARG A 69 12.06 23.54 30.43
C ARG A 69 12.00 23.32 28.92
N LYS A 70 12.48 24.28 28.12
CA LYS A 70 12.53 24.17 26.65
C LYS A 70 13.49 23.06 26.21
N GLN A 71 14.65 22.94 26.83
CA GLN A 71 15.60 21.85 26.57
C GLN A 71 14.99 20.49 26.87
N LYS A 72 14.36 20.32 28.04
CA LYS A 72 13.71 19.06 28.41
C LYS A 72 12.54 18.71 27.51
N ALA A 73 11.75 19.69 27.08
CA ALA A 73 10.68 19.47 26.12
C ALA A 73 11.24 19.05 24.74
N ALA A 74 12.30 19.68 24.27
CA ALA A 74 12.95 19.33 23.01
C ALA A 74 13.58 17.93 23.06
N GLU A 75 14.26 17.59 24.16
CA GLU A 75 14.81 16.25 24.41
C GLU A 75 13.70 15.18 24.43
N ALA A 76 12.56 15.46 25.07
CA ALA A 76 11.43 14.54 25.11
C ALA A 76 10.88 14.28 23.70
N ILE A 77 10.67 15.33 22.90
CA ILE A 77 10.19 15.20 21.52
C ILE A 77 11.19 14.42 20.66
N LEU A 78 12.49 14.69 20.82
CA LEU A 78 13.53 14.00 20.08
C LEU A 78 13.55 12.51 20.44
N TYR A 79 13.46 12.19 21.74
CA TYR A 79 13.40 10.83 22.23
C TYR A 79 12.17 10.07 21.73
N GLU A 80 10.99 10.69 21.75
CA GLU A 80 9.76 10.13 21.18
C GLU A 80 9.94 9.80 19.69
N LYS A 81 10.43 10.76 18.90
CA LYS A 81 10.69 10.57 17.47
C LYS A 81 11.72 9.50 17.18
N GLU A 82 12.79 9.42 17.97
CA GLU A 82 13.80 8.36 17.83
C GLU A 82 13.21 6.98 18.11
N LYS A 83 12.35 6.87 19.13
CA LYS A 83 11.67 5.61 19.46
C LYS A 83 10.65 5.21 18.39
N GLU A 84 9.87 6.15 17.87
CA GLU A 84 8.96 5.91 16.75
C GLU A 84 9.71 5.46 15.51
N ALA A 85 10.77 6.18 15.11
CA ALA A 85 11.57 5.81 13.95
C ALA A 85 12.28 4.46 14.13
N ALA A 86 12.74 4.13 15.35
CA ALA A 86 13.31 2.82 15.65
C ALA A 86 12.26 1.70 15.57
N ALA A 87 11.04 1.95 16.05
CA ALA A 87 9.93 1.01 15.94
C ALA A 87 9.54 0.80 14.46
N GLU A 88 9.41 1.86 13.68
CA GLU A 88 9.15 1.77 12.24
C GLU A 88 10.24 0.98 11.52
N LYS A 89 11.53 1.27 11.80
CA LYS A 89 12.64 0.48 11.24
C LYS A 89 12.55 -0.99 11.61
N ALA A 90 12.30 -1.32 12.87
CA ALA A 90 12.16 -2.71 13.30
C ALA A 90 10.98 -3.41 12.62
N THR A 91 9.85 -2.73 12.44
CA THR A 91 8.70 -3.29 11.71
C THR A 91 8.99 -3.49 10.23
N ALA A 92 9.68 -2.54 9.59
CA ALA A 92 10.09 -2.65 8.19
C ALA A 92 11.11 -3.78 7.98
N GLU A 93 12.09 -3.92 8.88
CA GLU A 93 13.06 -5.02 8.87
C GLU A 93 12.39 -6.37 9.06
N ALA A 94 11.43 -6.49 9.99
CA ALA A 94 10.64 -7.71 10.17
C ALA A 94 9.79 -8.05 8.92
N ALA A 95 9.19 -7.03 8.30
CA ALA A 95 8.43 -7.20 7.07
C ALA A 95 9.33 -7.64 5.89
N LEU A 96 10.53 -7.08 5.76
CA LEU A 96 11.50 -7.51 4.75
C LEU A 96 11.99 -8.93 5.01
N TYR A 97 12.26 -9.28 6.28
CA TYR A 97 12.71 -10.60 6.66
C TYR A 97 11.65 -11.67 6.35
N SER A 98 10.39 -11.42 6.70
CA SER A 98 9.28 -12.34 6.39
C SER A 98 9.09 -12.52 4.88
N ARG A 99 9.09 -11.43 4.09
CA ARG A 99 9.01 -11.51 2.63
C ARG A 99 10.19 -12.26 2.02
N LYS A 100 11.39 -12.06 2.55
CA LYS A 100 12.58 -12.78 2.12
C LYS A 100 12.44 -14.28 2.36
N GLN A 101 12.00 -14.69 3.56
CA GLN A 101 11.77 -16.11 3.84
C GLN A 101 10.71 -16.74 2.91
N VAL A 102 9.62 -16.02 2.63
CA VAL A 102 8.60 -16.51 1.70
C VAL A 102 9.17 -16.67 0.29
N ALA A 103 9.90 -15.67 -0.21
CA ALA A 103 10.52 -15.73 -1.54
C ALA A 103 11.58 -16.83 -1.64
N ASP A 104 12.41 -17.01 -0.61
CA ASP A 104 13.41 -18.06 -0.54
C ASP A 104 12.73 -19.45 -0.49
N GLY A 105 11.62 -19.58 0.25
CA GLY A 105 10.80 -20.79 0.29
C GLY A 105 10.17 -21.13 -1.06
N GLU A 106 9.61 -20.14 -1.76
CA GLU A 106 9.05 -20.32 -3.12
C GLU A 106 10.13 -20.70 -4.13
N LEU A 107 11.31 -20.07 -4.05
CA LEU A 107 12.44 -20.39 -4.92
C LEU A 107 12.91 -21.83 -4.67
N TYR A 108 13.03 -22.23 -3.42
CA TYR A 108 13.39 -23.60 -3.06
C TYR A 108 12.36 -24.62 -3.54
N ALA A 109 11.07 -24.34 -3.36
CA ALA A 109 9.99 -25.20 -3.85
C ALA A 109 10.07 -25.37 -5.38
N LYS A 110 10.16 -24.27 -6.13
CA LYS A 110 10.29 -24.31 -7.60
C LYS A 110 11.55 -25.03 -8.06
N GLN A 111 12.67 -24.85 -7.35
CA GLN A 111 13.90 -25.59 -7.64
C GLN A 111 13.69 -27.10 -7.46
N LYS A 112 13.02 -27.51 -6.38
CA LYS A 112 12.70 -28.93 -6.14
C LYS A 112 11.71 -29.50 -7.14
N GLU A 113 10.72 -28.73 -7.56
CA GLU A 113 9.81 -29.12 -8.63
C GLU A 113 10.57 -29.30 -9.96
N ALA A 114 11.46 -28.36 -10.31
CA ALA A 114 12.28 -28.46 -11.51
C ALA A 114 13.24 -29.66 -11.46
N GLU A 115 13.89 -29.91 -10.33
CA GLU A 115 14.71 -31.11 -10.10
C GLU A 115 13.86 -32.38 -10.28
N GLY A 116 12.64 -32.41 -9.72
CA GLY A 116 11.69 -33.51 -9.89
C GLY A 116 11.32 -33.77 -11.34
N LEU A 117 11.05 -32.72 -12.13
CA LEU A 117 10.77 -32.83 -13.56
C LEU A 117 11.99 -33.36 -14.34
N VAL A 118 13.20 -32.94 -13.99
CA VAL A 118 14.42 -33.49 -14.59
C VAL A 118 14.55 -34.98 -14.28
N TYR A 119 14.30 -35.41 -13.05
CA TYR A 119 14.31 -36.84 -12.71
C TYR A 119 13.23 -37.63 -13.46
N LEU A 120 12.03 -37.08 -13.60
CA LEU A 120 10.96 -37.71 -14.39
C LEU A 120 11.35 -37.81 -15.87
N ALA A 121 11.89 -36.75 -16.46
CA ALA A 121 12.35 -36.76 -17.84
C ALA A 121 13.51 -37.75 -18.05
N GLN A 122 14.45 -37.83 -17.11
CA GLN A 122 15.52 -38.83 -17.13
C GLN A 122 14.96 -40.25 -17.02
N ALA A 123 14.01 -40.49 -16.12
CA ALA A 123 13.35 -41.79 -15.97
C ALA A 123 12.60 -42.20 -17.24
N GLN A 124 11.85 -41.28 -17.86
CA GLN A 124 11.20 -41.50 -19.15
C GLN A 124 12.21 -41.77 -20.26
N GLY A 125 13.33 -41.02 -20.31
CA GLY A 125 14.40 -41.22 -21.27
C GLY A 125 15.09 -42.58 -21.12
N VAL A 126 15.37 -43.00 -19.89
CA VAL A 126 15.89 -44.35 -19.58
C VAL A 126 14.88 -45.41 -19.99
N TYR A 127 13.61 -45.25 -19.64
CA TYR A 127 12.55 -46.18 -20.02
C TYR A 127 12.47 -46.37 -21.54
N ILE A 128 12.38 -45.28 -22.30
CA ILE A 128 12.35 -45.32 -23.77
C ILE A 128 13.62 -45.96 -24.33
N ARG A 129 14.81 -45.63 -23.77
CA ARG A 129 16.08 -46.23 -24.19
C ARG A 129 16.11 -47.73 -23.92
N THR A 130 15.61 -48.20 -22.79
CA THR A 130 15.55 -49.64 -22.45
C THR A 130 14.61 -50.40 -23.39
N LEU A 131 13.44 -49.83 -23.69
CA LEU A 131 12.51 -50.40 -24.66
C LEU A 131 13.12 -50.46 -26.06
N LEU A 132 13.75 -49.37 -26.50
CA LEU A 132 14.43 -49.33 -27.80
C LEU A 132 15.51 -50.41 -27.91
N GLY A 133 16.28 -50.62 -26.84
CA GLY A 133 17.28 -51.68 -26.77
C GLY A 133 16.68 -53.09 -26.83
N ALA A 134 15.58 -53.33 -26.10
CA ALA A 134 14.86 -54.61 -26.11
C ALA A 134 14.22 -54.92 -27.47
N LEU A 135 13.80 -53.89 -28.21
CA LEU A 135 13.26 -53.98 -29.57
C LEU A 135 14.34 -54.03 -30.66
N GLY A 136 15.62 -54.20 -30.28
CA GLY A 136 16.74 -54.30 -31.21
C GLY A 136 17.02 -53.02 -32.01
N GLY A 137 16.61 -51.85 -31.49
CA GLY A 137 16.77 -50.56 -32.18
C GLY A 137 15.70 -50.27 -33.23
N ASN A 138 14.66 -51.09 -33.36
CA ASN A 138 13.58 -50.85 -34.31
C ASN A 138 12.64 -49.72 -33.82
N TYR A 139 12.86 -48.52 -34.36
CA TYR A 139 12.07 -47.33 -34.04
C TYR A 139 10.58 -47.46 -34.39
N GLY A 140 10.23 -48.17 -35.47
CA GLY A 140 8.84 -48.35 -35.89
C GLY A 140 8.03 -49.12 -34.86
N ALA A 141 8.57 -50.26 -34.41
CA ALA A 141 7.93 -51.08 -33.38
C ALA A 141 7.81 -50.35 -32.03
N LEU A 142 8.81 -49.54 -31.66
CA LEU A 142 8.74 -48.71 -30.45
C LEU A 142 7.64 -47.65 -30.53
N ARG A 143 7.55 -46.94 -31.65
CA ARG A 143 6.51 -45.93 -31.87
C ARG A 143 5.12 -46.57 -31.78
N ASP A 144 4.90 -47.68 -32.47
CA ASP A 144 3.60 -48.36 -32.48
C ASP A 144 3.24 -48.85 -31.07
N TYR A 145 4.20 -49.43 -30.33
CA TYR A 145 3.99 -49.83 -28.94
C TYR A 145 3.61 -48.64 -28.04
N LEU A 146 4.31 -47.51 -28.17
CA LEU A 146 4.00 -46.29 -27.41
C LEU A 146 2.62 -45.72 -27.79
N MET A 147 2.24 -45.75 -29.07
CA MET A 147 0.93 -45.31 -29.54
C MET A 147 -0.21 -46.20 -29.02
N ILE A 148 -0.01 -47.51 -28.98
CA ILE A 148 -0.98 -48.47 -28.46
C ILE A 148 -1.11 -48.33 -26.93
N ASN A 149 0.01 -48.31 -26.21
CA ASN A 149 0.03 -48.20 -24.75
C ASN A 149 -0.52 -46.83 -24.28
N GLY A 150 -0.17 -45.76 -25.00
CA GLY A 150 -0.71 -44.42 -24.77
C GLY A 150 -2.18 -44.26 -25.14
N GLY A 151 -2.87 -45.31 -25.61
CA GLY A 151 -4.31 -45.26 -25.88
C GLY A 151 -4.71 -44.36 -27.06
N MET A 152 -3.76 -43.93 -27.89
CA MET A 152 -4.00 -42.94 -28.94
C MET A 152 -5.09 -43.38 -29.92
N TYR A 153 -5.18 -44.68 -30.22
CA TYR A 153 -6.24 -45.23 -31.07
C TYR A 153 -7.63 -45.14 -30.42
N GLN A 154 -7.73 -45.32 -29.10
CA GLN A 154 -8.98 -45.16 -28.37
C GLN A 154 -9.41 -43.69 -28.35
N GLU A 155 -8.47 -42.76 -28.17
CA GLU A 155 -8.74 -41.32 -28.24
C GLU A 155 -9.17 -40.87 -29.63
N ILE A 156 -8.48 -41.31 -30.69
CA ILE A 156 -8.87 -41.01 -32.08
C ILE A 156 -10.28 -41.55 -32.36
N ALA A 157 -10.57 -42.79 -31.93
CA ALA A 157 -11.90 -43.37 -32.12
C ALA A 157 -12.98 -42.57 -31.36
N LYS A 158 -12.68 -42.10 -30.14
CA LYS A 158 -13.59 -41.28 -29.35
C LYS A 158 -13.84 -39.91 -30.01
N ILE A 159 -12.78 -39.21 -30.42
CA ILE A 159 -12.87 -37.91 -31.10
C ILE A 159 -13.68 -38.03 -32.40
N ASN A 160 -13.41 -39.07 -33.21
CA ASN A 160 -14.16 -39.31 -34.44
C ASN A 160 -15.63 -39.64 -34.14
N GLY A 161 -15.90 -40.44 -33.10
CA GLY A 161 -17.26 -40.74 -32.66
C GLY A 161 -18.02 -39.50 -32.17
N GLU A 162 -17.36 -38.61 -31.42
CA GLU A 162 -17.91 -37.33 -30.96
C GLU A 162 -18.15 -36.36 -32.12
N ALA A 163 -17.23 -36.30 -33.09
CA ALA A 163 -17.41 -35.50 -34.31
C ALA A 163 -18.59 -35.99 -35.15
N VAL A 164 -18.74 -37.30 -35.34
CA VAL A 164 -19.90 -37.90 -36.04
C VAL A 164 -21.19 -37.69 -35.25
N LYS A 165 -21.15 -37.74 -33.92
CA LYS A 165 -22.29 -37.45 -33.05
C LYS A 165 -22.72 -35.97 -33.13
N GLY A 166 -21.75 -35.05 -33.19
CA GLY A 166 -21.99 -33.62 -33.34
C GLY A 166 -22.47 -33.23 -34.74
N LEU A 167 -22.17 -34.05 -35.76
CA LEU A 167 -22.61 -33.83 -37.13
C LEU A 167 -24.11 -34.05 -37.36
N GLN A 168 -24.86 -34.61 -36.38
CA GLN A 168 -26.31 -34.89 -36.45
C GLN A 168 -26.83 -34.89 -37.88
N PRO A 169 -26.44 -35.87 -38.72
CA PRO A 169 -26.80 -35.80 -40.12
C PRO A 169 -28.33 -35.89 -40.18
N LYS A 170 -28.99 -34.79 -40.57
CA LYS A 170 -30.40 -34.79 -40.97
C LYS A 170 -30.46 -35.60 -42.27
N ILE A 171 -30.49 -36.92 -42.13
CA ILE A 171 -30.67 -37.83 -43.26
C ILE A 171 -32.14 -37.69 -43.65
N SER A 172 -32.40 -36.85 -44.64
CA SER A 172 -33.69 -36.82 -45.32
C SER A 172 -33.82 -38.11 -46.14
N ILE A 173 -34.41 -39.13 -45.53
CA ILE A 173 -34.74 -40.39 -46.19
C ILE A 173 -35.88 -40.09 -47.16
N TRP A 174 -35.59 -39.99 -48.46
CA TRP A 174 -36.63 -39.88 -49.48
C TRP A 174 -37.22 -41.27 -49.74
N THR A 175 -38.19 -41.66 -48.92
CA THR A 175 -39.06 -42.81 -49.22
C THR A 175 -40.07 -42.41 -50.29
N GLY A 176 -39.63 -42.45 -51.55
CA GLY A 176 -40.46 -42.11 -52.71
C GLY A 176 -40.11 -42.86 -54.00
N ALA A 177 -39.31 -43.93 -53.92
CA ALA A 177 -39.10 -44.86 -55.02
C ALA A 177 -39.33 -46.28 -54.55
N ASP A 178 -40.61 -46.62 -54.40
CA ASP A 178 -41.04 -48.00 -54.53
C ASP A 178 -42.28 -48.03 -55.43
N GLY A 179 -42.11 -48.59 -56.62
CA GLY A 179 -43.19 -49.05 -57.49
C GLY A 179 -43.60 -48.14 -58.66
N VAL A 180 -43.71 -48.79 -59.83
CA VAL A 180 -44.38 -48.36 -61.08
C VAL A 180 -43.51 -47.47 -61.98
N GLY A 181 -43.06 -47.86 -63.17
CA GLY A 181 -43.56 -48.82 -64.14
C GLY A 181 -43.35 -48.16 -65.51
N VAL A 182 -42.59 -48.81 -66.40
CA VAL A 182 -42.32 -48.33 -67.76
C VAL A 182 -43.62 -48.31 -68.56
N GLY A 183 -44.00 -47.17 -69.12
CA GLY A 183 -45.14 -47.02 -70.03
C GLY A 183 -45.03 -45.75 -70.86
N GLU A 184 -45.06 -45.92 -72.18
CA GLU A 184 -45.07 -44.86 -73.21
C GLU A 184 -46.30 -43.95 -73.14
N GLY A 185 -46.14 -42.71 -73.63
CA GLY A 185 -47.23 -41.97 -74.27
C GLY A 185 -47.71 -40.70 -73.57
N SER A 186 -47.40 -39.57 -74.21
CA SER A 186 -48.07 -38.25 -74.14
C SER A 186 -47.86 -37.36 -72.90
N ASP A 187 -47.64 -36.08 -73.20
CA ASP A 187 -47.64 -34.89 -72.35
C ASP A 187 -46.33 -34.52 -71.61
N SER A 188 -45.43 -33.87 -72.35
CA SER A 188 -44.16 -33.31 -71.87
C SER A 188 -44.33 -32.10 -70.93
N ALA A 189 -45.48 -31.42 -70.93
CA ALA A 189 -45.72 -30.27 -70.06
C ALA A 189 -45.98 -30.67 -68.59
N MET A 190 -46.70 -31.78 -68.36
CA MET A 190 -46.97 -32.30 -67.00
C MET A 190 -45.72 -32.89 -66.33
N LYS A 191 -44.76 -33.40 -67.11
CA LYS A 191 -43.49 -33.95 -66.59
C LYS A 191 -42.55 -32.85 -66.06
N GLU A 192 -42.52 -31.69 -66.70
CA GLU A 192 -41.75 -30.54 -66.22
C GLU A 192 -42.39 -29.92 -64.98
N VAL A 193 -43.73 -29.80 -64.94
CA VAL A 193 -44.46 -29.35 -63.74
C VAL A 193 -44.28 -30.33 -62.58
N ALA A 194 -44.30 -31.65 -62.83
CA ALA A 194 -44.00 -32.67 -61.83
C ALA A 194 -42.52 -32.66 -61.39
N GLY A 195 -41.60 -32.26 -62.27
CA GLY A 195 -40.19 -32.04 -61.95
C GLY A 195 -39.99 -30.82 -61.05
N VAL A 196 -40.64 -29.70 -61.35
CA VAL A 196 -40.66 -28.51 -60.49
C VAL A 196 -41.30 -28.84 -59.14
N TYR A 197 -42.43 -29.56 -59.12
CA TYR A 197 -43.09 -30.00 -57.88
C TYR A 197 -42.23 -30.94 -57.02
N LYS A 198 -41.34 -31.72 -57.65
CA LYS A 198 -40.34 -32.57 -56.96
C LYS A 198 -39.12 -31.79 -56.45
N MET A 199 -38.84 -30.60 -56.97
CA MET A 199 -37.76 -29.71 -56.53
C MET A 199 -38.20 -28.68 -55.48
N LEU A 200 -39.51 -28.53 -55.27
CA LEU A 200 -40.09 -27.62 -54.28
C LEU A 200 -39.75 -27.97 -52.81
N PRO A 201 -39.73 -29.24 -52.36
CA PRO A 201 -39.53 -29.54 -50.93
C PRO A 201 -38.19 -29.06 -50.34
N PRO A 202 -37.04 -29.20 -51.02
CA PRO A 202 -35.78 -28.65 -50.52
C PRO A 202 -35.78 -27.12 -50.36
N LEU A 203 -36.45 -26.39 -51.27
CA LEU A 203 -36.57 -24.93 -51.18
C LEU A 203 -37.53 -24.48 -50.08
N PHE A 204 -38.55 -25.28 -49.75
CA PHE A 204 -39.44 -24.97 -48.63
C PHE A 204 -38.82 -25.29 -47.27
N ASN A 205 -37.97 -26.32 -47.18
CA ASN A 205 -37.21 -26.58 -45.96
C ASN A 205 -36.20 -25.47 -45.66
N THR A 206 -35.50 -24.93 -46.68
CA THR A 206 -34.58 -23.80 -46.48
C THR A 206 -35.31 -22.51 -46.13
N VAL A 207 -36.48 -22.24 -46.73
CA VAL A 207 -37.32 -21.09 -46.37
C VAL A 207 -37.90 -21.27 -44.97
N HIS A 208 -38.33 -22.47 -44.58
CA HIS A 208 -38.85 -22.77 -43.25
C HIS A 208 -37.76 -22.62 -42.17
N GLU A 209 -36.56 -23.14 -42.39
CA GLU A 209 -35.42 -22.99 -41.47
C GLU A 209 -34.94 -21.54 -41.34
N GLN A 210 -35.04 -20.72 -42.40
CA GLN A 210 -34.58 -19.32 -42.39
C GLN A 210 -35.64 -18.32 -41.91
N THR A 211 -36.94 -18.62 -42.07
CA THR A 211 -38.02 -17.66 -41.76
C THR A 211 -38.99 -18.11 -40.68
N GLY A 212 -38.92 -19.38 -40.24
CA GLY A 212 -39.77 -19.94 -39.18
C GLY A 212 -41.26 -20.04 -39.53
N MET A 213 -41.66 -19.74 -40.78
CA MET A 213 -43.05 -19.76 -41.20
C MET A 213 -43.44 -21.15 -41.73
N LEU A 214 -44.53 -21.71 -41.20
CA LEU A 214 -45.10 -22.96 -41.67
C LEU A 214 -45.87 -22.73 -42.99
N PRO A 215 -45.76 -23.64 -43.98
CA PRO A 215 -46.54 -23.51 -45.20
C PRO A 215 -48.05 -23.66 -44.92
N PRO A 216 -48.92 -23.06 -45.76
CA PRO A 216 -50.37 -23.04 -45.56
C PRO A 216 -50.99 -24.43 -45.36
N THR A 217 -51.99 -24.52 -44.49
CA THR A 217 -52.56 -25.78 -43.95
C THR A 217 -53.23 -26.74 -44.97
N TRP A 218 -53.45 -26.32 -46.21
CA TRP A 218 -53.99 -27.18 -47.27
C TRP A 218 -52.92 -28.02 -47.99
N MET A 219 -51.63 -27.80 -47.70
CA MET A 219 -50.49 -28.47 -48.34
C MET A 219 -49.93 -29.67 -47.51
N GLY A 220 -50.71 -30.17 -46.55
CA GLY A 220 -50.32 -31.28 -45.70
C GLY A 220 -49.35 -30.86 -44.58
N LYS A 221 -49.48 -31.48 -43.41
CA LYS A 221 -48.57 -31.24 -42.29
C LYS A 221 -47.29 -32.06 -42.50
N ILE A 222 -46.14 -31.40 -42.42
CA ILE A 222 -44.86 -32.08 -42.21
C ILE A 222 -44.93 -32.65 -40.79
N THR A 223 -44.98 -33.97 -40.66
CA THR A 223 -44.74 -34.64 -39.37
C THR A 223 -43.24 -34.76 -39.21
N GLU A 224 -42.66 -33.96 -38.32
CA GLU A 224 -41.29 -34.16 -37.84
C GLU A 224 -41.23 -35.40 -36.92
N SER A 225 -40.19 -36.21 -37.09
CA SER A 225 -39.69 -37.16 -36.08
C SER A 225 -38.19 -36.95 -35.93
#